data_AF-A0A803T7X3-F1
#
_entry.id   AF-A0A803T7X3-F1
#
_cell.length_a   1.000
_cell.length_b   1.000
_cell.length_c   1.000
_cell.angle_alpha   90.00
_cell.angle_beta   90.00
_cell.angle_gamma   90.00
#
_symmetry.space_group_name_H-M   'P 1'
#
loop_
_entity.id
_entity.type
_entity.pdbx_description
1 polymer ?
#
loop_
_entity_poly.entity_id
_entity_poly.type
_entity_poly.pdbx_seq_one_letter_code
_entity_poly.pdbx_strand_id
1 'polypeptide(L)' 'MSSHKTFNIKQFLAKKQWIWIKAHNQIRYNTKRRHWKRIKLSL' A
#
# COMPACT_ATOMS: atom_id res chain seq x y z
N MET A 1 -2.85 -9.63 18.98
CA MET A 1 -1.43 -10.02 18.82
C MET A 1 -0.85 -9.34 17.58
N SER A 2 0.21 -8.55 17.74
CA SER A 2 0.92 -7.96 16.60
C SER A 2 1.76 -9.03 15.91
N SER A 3 1.63 -9.17 14.59
CA SER A 3 2.53 -10.03 13.81
C SER A 3 3.98 -9.61 14.03
N HIS A 4 4.84 -10.55 14.42
CA HIS A 4 6.27 -10.29 14.59
C HIS A 4 6.92 -10.19 13.20
N LYS A 5 7.02 -8.97 12.67
CA LYS A 5 7.57 -8.71 11.34
C LYS A 5 9.08 -8.57 11.38
N THR A 6 9.75 -9.06 10.35
CA THR A 6 11.19 -8.89 10.16
C THR A 6 11.55 -7.42 9.91
N PHE A 7 12.79 -7.05 10.23
CA PHE A 7 13.29 -5.68 10.10
C PHE A 7 13.17 -5.14 8.67
N ASN A 8 13.46 -5.96 7.65
CA ASN A 8 13.35 -5.58 6.25
C ASN A 8 11.91 -5.19 5.86
N ILE A 9 10.92 -5.94 6.36
CA ILE A 9 9.50 -5.62 6.13
C ILE A 9 9.13 -4.30 6.83
N LYS A 10 9.63 -4.08 8.04
CA LYS A 10 9.41 -2.80 8.76
C LYS A 10 10.01 -1.62 7.99
N GLN A 11 11.23 -1.74 7.50
CA GLN A 11 11.91 -0.68 6.74
C GLN A 11 11.21 -0.40 5.40
N PHE A 12 10.76 -1.44 4.70
CA PHE A 12 9.98 -1.31 3.48
C PHE A 12 8.65 -0.56 3.72
N LEU A 13 7.93 -0.92 4.78
CA LEU A 13 6.68 -0.24 5.16
C LEU A 13 6.90 1.23 5.50
N ALA A 14 7.94 1.52 6.30
CA ALA A 14 8.29 2.89 6.68
C ALA A 14 8.64 3.76 5.46
N LYS A 15 9.49 3.25 4.56
CA LYS A 15 9.88 3.97 3.33
C LYS A 15 8.69 4.25 2.42
N LYS A 16 7.77 3.28 2.30
CA LYS A 16 6.56 3.43 1.50
C LYS A 16 5.65 4.51 2.07
N GLN A 17 5.44 4.54 3.39
CA GLN A 17 4.64 5.55 4.07
C GLN A 17 5.25 6.96 3.98
N TRP A 18 6.58 7.07 4.08
CA TRP A 18 7.31 8.34 3.99
C TRP A 18 7.12 9.05 2.65
N ILE A 19 7.07 8.31 1.52
CA ILE A 19 6.83 8.88 0.18
C ILE A 19 5.44 9.52 0.07
N TRP A 20 4.43 8.97 0.76
CA TRP A 20 3.08 9.55 0.79
C TRP A 20 3.00 10.82 1.62
N ILE A 21 3.76 10.91 2.72
CA ILE A 21 3.73 12.07 3.62
C ILE A 21 4.54 13.23 3.03
N LYS A 22 5.69 12.94 2.40
CA LYS A 22 6.57 13.96 1.82
C LYS A 22 6.01 14.58 0.54
N ALA A 23 5.21 13.83 -0.21
CA ALA A 23 4.68 14.31 -1.46
C ALA A 23 3.34 15.00 -1.22
N HIS A 24 3.22 16.29 -1.59
CA HIS A 24 1.94 16.99 -1.69
C HIS A 24 1.17 16.50 -2.94
N ASN A 25 1.02 15.17 -3.04
CA ASN A 25 0.39 14.50 -4.15
C ASN A 25 -1.12 14.68 -4.00
N GLN A 26 -1.74 15.33 -4.99
CA GLN A 26 -3.19 15.53 -5.04
C GLN A 26 -3.98 14.20 -5.12
N ILE A 27 -3.29 13.10 -5.45
CA ILE A 27 -3.84 11.76 -5.59
C ILE A 27 -4.06 11.15 -4.20
N ARG A 28 -5.25 11.37 -3.62
CA ARG A 28 -5.67 10.81 -2.33
C ARG A 28 -5.98 9.30 -2.37
N TYR A 29 -6.26 8.75 -3.56
CA TYR A 29 -6.67 7.36 -3.72
C TYR A 29 -5.99 6.69 -4.93
N ASN A 30 -5.70 5.39 -4.81
CA ASN A 30 -5.17 4.61 -5.92
C ASN A 30 -6.31 4.20 -6.87
N THR A 31 -6.41 4.89 -8.02
CA THR A 31 -7.38 4.62 -9.10
C THR A 31 -7.24 3.22 -9.70
N LYS A 32 -6.05 2.61 -9.64
CA LYS A 32 -5.77 1.26 -10.18
C LYS A 32 -6.01 0.14 -9.14
N ARG A 33 -6.50 0.46 -7.94
CA ARG A 33 -6.76 -0.54 -6.90
C ARG A 33 -7.90 -1.46 -7.31
N ARG A 34 -7.58 -2.72 -7.61
CA ARG A 34 -8.59 -3.75 -7.86
C ARG A 34 -9.11 -4.33 -6.54
N HIS A 35 -10.42 -4.51 -6.47
CA HIS A 35 -11.07 -5.23 -5.39
C HIS A 35 -11.58 -6.56 -5.92
N TRP A 36 -11.17 -7.66 -5.29
CA TRP A 36 -11.45 -9.03 -5.75
C TRP A 36 -12.96 -9.36 -5.78
N LYS A 37 -13.79 -8.71 -4.94
CA LYS A 37 -15.25 -8.88 -5.04
C LYS A 37 -15.89 -8.05 -6.17
N ARG A 38 -15.23 -6.99 -6.65
CA ARG A 38 -15.79 -6.08 -7.68
C ARG A 38 -15.34 -6.41 -9.09
N ILE A 39 -14.14 -6.97 -9.26
CA ILE A 39 -13.56 -7.24 -10.57
C ILE A 39 -13.32 -8.73 -10.69
N LYS A 40 -14.11 -9.39 -11.54
CA LYS A 40 -13.83 -10.75 -12.03
C LYS A 40 -12.65 -10.66 -13.00
N LEU A 41 -11.59 -11.40 -12.72
CA LEU A 41 -10.54 -11.64 -13.70
C LEU A 41 -11.11 -12.70 -14.66
N SER A 42 -11.30 -12.32 -15.92
CA SER A 42 -11.54 -13.32 -16.97
C SER A 42 -10.20 -14.00 -17.22
N LEU A 43 -10.00 -15.13 -16.55
CA LEU A 43 -8.97 -16.11 -16.84
C LEU A 43 -9.62 -17.25 -17.63
#